data_AF-A0A5S9M262-F1
#
_entry.id   AF-A0A5S9M262-F1
#
_cell.length_a   1.000
_cell.length_b   1.000
_cell.length_c   1.000
_cell.angle_alpha   90.00
_cell.angle_beta   90.00
_cell.angle_gamma   90.00
#
_symmetry.space_group_name_H-M   'P 1'
#
loop_
_entity.id
_entity.type
_entity.pdbx_description
1 polymer ?
#
loop_
_entity_poly.entity_id
_entity_poly.type
_entity_poly.pdbx_seq_one_letter_code
_entity_poly.pdbx_strand_id
1 'polypeptide(L)'
;MFGLIPLKGGEAAPFFSNFTGEGGLFPNGFLPILMTMLAVNFAFSGTELIGIAAGESVNPDETIPRAIRTTVLRLVLFFVGTIVVLAGLIPVEEAGVIKSPFVVVFDRIGIPYAADFMNFVILTAILSAANSGLYASSRMLWSLSEERTLPKKLAKLTSKKAFL
;
A
#
# COMPACT_ATOMS: atom_id res chain seq x y z
N MET A 1 -15.68 -9.94 11.57
CA MET A 1 -14.76 -10.46 12.59
C MET A 1 -15.52 -10.72 13.90
N PHE A 2 -16.06 -9.70 14.57
CA PHE A 2 -16.70 -9.86 15.89
C PHE A 2 -18.23 -10.11 15.90
N GLY A 3 -18.85 -10.37 14.75
CA GLY A 3 -20.31 -10.60 14.68
C GLY A 3 -21.21 -9.38 14.84
N LEU A 4 -20.64 -8.16 14.84
CA LEU A 4 -21.40 -6.91 14.94
C LEU A 4 -22.17 -6.55 13.66
N ILE A 5 -21.75 -7.09 12.51
CA ILE A 5 -22.38 -6.87 11.20
C ILE A 5 -22.64 -8.24 10.56
N PRO A 6 -23.88 -8.54 10.14
CA PRO A 6 -24.21 -9.82 9.50
C PRO A 6 -23.55 -9.93 8.13
N LEU A 7 -23.01 -11.11 7.82
CA LEU A 7 -22.53 -11.44 6.48
C LEU A 7 -23.70 -11.85 5.58
N LYS A 8 -23.60 -11.52 4.29
CA LYS A 8 -24.59 -11.86 3.26
C LYS A 8 -24.71 -13.39 3.16
N GLY A 9 -25.84 -13.93 3.60
CA GLY A 9 -26.11 -15.37 3.63
C GLY A 9 -26.47 -15.94 5.01
N GLY A 10 -26.38 -15.15 6.09
CA GLY A 10 -26.70 -15.63 7.44
C GLY A 10 -25.59 -16.46 8.09
N GLU A 11 -24.39 -16.47 7.49
CA GLU A 11 -23.23 -17.14 8.05
C GLU A 11 -22.81 -16.49 9.37
N ALA A 12 -22.49 -17.33 10.36
CA ALA A 12 -21.94 -16.89 11.63
C ALA A 12 -20.60 -16.18 11.40
N ALA A 13 -20.29 -15.18 12.22
CA ALA A 13 -19.03 -14.48 12.09
C ALA A 13 -17.85 -15.45 12.29
N PRO A 14 -16.81 -15.38 11.44
CA PRO A 14 -15.69 -16.32 11.52
C PRO A 14 -14.79 -16.12 12.76
N PHE A 15 -14.98 -15.06 13.55
CA PHE A 15 -14.14 -14.74 14.71
C PHE A 15 -12.64 -14.86 14.41
N PHE A 16 -11.97 -15.85 15.02
CA PHE A 16 -10.56 -16.15 14.82
C PHE A 16 -10.32 -17.50 14.11
N SER A 17 -11.37 -18.19 13.65
CA SER A 17 -11.24 -19.53 13.05
C SER A 17 -10.36 -19.52 11.79
N ASN A 18 -10.42 -18.44 11.01
CA ASN A 18 -9.64 -18.28 9.79
C ASN A 18 -8.13 -18.07 10.03
N PHE A 19 -7.70 -17.72 11.25
CA PHE A 19 -6.27 -17.61 11.55
C PHE A 19 -5.57 -18.95 11.68
N THR A 20 -6.27 -19.94 12.24
CA THR A 20 -5.71 -21.27 12.52
C THR A 20 -6.20 -22.34 11.57
N GLY A 21 -7.34 -22.15 10.90
CA GLY A 21 -7.88 -23.04 9.86
C GLY A 21 -7.81 -24.54 10.17
N GLU A 22 -7.81 -25.37 9.14
CA GLU A 22 -7.57 -26.82 9.27
C GLU A 22 -6.06 -27.19 9.32
N GLY A 23 -5.17 -26.26 8.95
CA GLY A 23 -3.72 -26.48 8.81
C GLY A 23 -2.82 -25.75 9.82
N GLY A 24 -3.38 -25.10 10.84
CA GLY A 24 -2.65 -24.27 11.80
C GLY A 24 -2.23 -22.90 11.24
N LEU A 25 -1.39 -22.17 11.98
CA LEU A 25 -0.92 -20.83 11.57
C LEU A 25 0.01 -20.85 10.35
N PHE A 26 0.64 -21.99 10.06
CA PHE A 26 1.63 -22.13 8.99
C PHE A 26 1.31 -23.36 8.11
N PRO A 27 0.15 -23.38 7.42
CA PRO A 27 -0.31 -24.55 6.66
C PRO A 27 0.62 -24.90 5.50
N ASN A 28 1.32 -23.90 4.96
CA ASN A 28 2.27 -24.04 3.85
C ASN A 28 3.74 -24.02 4.32
N GLY A 29 4.00 -24.16 5.62
CA GLY A 29 5.33 -24.08 6.23
C GLY A 29 5.92 -22.65 6.28
N PHE A 30 7.22 -22.55 6.55
CA PHE A 30 7.92 -21.26 6.73
C PHE A 30 8.44 -20.64 5.41
N LEU A 31 8.58 -21.42 4.34
CA LEU A 31 9.12 -20.92 3.07
C LEU A 31 8.25 -19.82 2.43
N PRO A 32 6.91 -19.90 2.43
CA PRO A 32 6.05 -18.82 1.94
C PRO A 32 6.23 -17.51 2.71
N ILE A 33 6.59 -17.54 4.00
CA ILE A 33 6.86 -16.32 4.77
C ILE A 33 8.02 -15.55 4.13
N LEU A 34 9.10 -16.25 3.77
CA LEU A 34 10.24 -15.64 3.08
C LEU A 34 9.83 -15.07 1.72
N MET A 35 9.02 -15.81 0.95
CA MET A 35 8.50 -15.33 -0.34
C MET A 35 7.61 -14.09 -0.19
N THR A 36 6.73 -14.08 0.82
CA THR A 36 5.89 -12.92 1.14
C THR A 36 6.74 -11.75 1.63
N MET A 37 7.79 -11.95 2.41
CA MET A 37 8.71 -10.89 2.82
C MET A 37 9.36 -10.23 1.60
N LEU A 38 9.77 -11.01 0.58
CA LEU A 38 10.31 -10.46 -0.66
C LEU A 38 9.27 -9.64 -1.43
N ALA A 39 8.05 -10.17 -1.58
CA ALA A 39 6.96 -9.46 -2.24
C ALA A 39 6.57 -8.15 -1.53
N VAL A 40 6.49 -8.19 -0.20
CA VAL A 40 6.24 -7.02 0.65
C VAL A 40 7.37 -6.01 0.53
N ASN A 41 8.63 -6.44 0.57
CA ASN A 41 9.77 -5.54 0.38
C ASN A 41 9.70 -4.81 -0.98
N PHE A 42 9.36 -5.53 -2.04
CA PHE A 42 9.15 -4.91 -3.35
C PHE A 42 7.98 -3.92 -3.36
N ALA A 43 6.87 -4.25 -2.72
CA ALA A 43 5.70 -3.37 -2.61
C ALA A 43 5.96 -2.08 -1.81
N PHE A 44 6.97 -2.06 -0.93
CA PHE A 44 7.39 -0.89 -0.15
C PHE A 44 8.63 -0.18 -0.72
N SER A 45 9.12 -0.59 -1.89
CA SER A 45 10.06 0.21 -2.67
C SER A 45 9.35 1.50 -3.11
N GLY A 46 9.92 2.67 -2.83
CA GLY A 46 9.24 3.96 -2.97
C GLY A 46 9.44 4.91 -1.78
N THR A 47 10.01 4.41 -0.68
CA THR A 47 10.35 5.25 0.49
C THR A 47 11.46 6.27 0.20
N GLU A 48 12.23 6.07 -0.87
CA GLU A 48 13.21 7.02 -1.39
C GLU A 48 12.61 8.38 -1.76
N LEU A 49 11.30 8.43 -2.04
CA LEU A 49 10.59 9.67 -2.33
C LEU A 49 10.71 10.70 -1.20
N ILE A 50 10.80 10.23 0.05
CA ILE A 50 11.01 11.09 1.22
C ILE A 50 12.35 11.82 1.11
N GLY A 51 13.39 11.14 0.62
CA GLY A 51 14.71 11.74 0.39
C GLY A 51 14.69 12.78 -0.73
N ILE A 52 13.94 12.54 -1.81
CA ILE A 52 13.78 13.51 -2.91
C ILE A 52 13.02 14.74 -2.40
N ALA A 53 11.94 14.55 -1.64
CA ALA A 53 11.15 15.63 -1.06
C ALA A 53 11.90 16.39 0.05
N ALA A 54 12.88 15.77 0.71
CA ALA A 54 13.67 16.42 1.76
C ALA A 54 14.40 17.66 1.24
N GLY A 55 14.91 17.62 0.01
CA GLY A 55 15.60 18.76 -0.62
C GLY A 55 14.69 19.97 -0.86
N GLU A 56 13.37 19.77 -0.91
CA GLU A 56 12.36 20.81 -1.13
C GLU A 56 11.55 21.13 0.13
N SER A 57 11.86 20.46 1.25
CA SER A 57 11.10 20.59 2.50
C SER A 57 11.60 21.75 3.35
N VAL A 58 10.66 22.50 3.95
CA VAL A 58 10.98 23.55 4.92
C VAL A 58 11.44 22.91 6.23
N ASN A 59 12.60 23.34 6.75
CA ASN A 59 13.25 22.80 7.95
C ASN A 59 13.37 21.25 7.92
N PRO A 60 14.14 20.69 6.97
CA PRO A 60 14.19 19.25 6.74
C PRO A 60 14.67 18.47 7.97
N ASP A 61 15.55 19.07 8.79
CA ASP A 61 16.09 18.46 10.01
C ASP A 61 15.01 18.08 11.04
N GLU A 62 13.89 18.81 11.07
CA GLU A 62 12.75 18.50 11.95
C GLU A 62 11.61 17.79 11.18
N THR A 63 11.29 18.30 9.98
CA THR A 63 10.12 17.86 9.21
C THR A 63 10.29 16.42 8.72
N ILE A 64 11.48 16.04 8.25
CA ILE A 64 11.71 14.71 7.65
C ILE A 64 11.66 13.59 8.70
N PRO A 65 12.39 13.67 9.84
CA PRO A 65 12.28 12.64 10.87
C PRO A 65 10.86 12.50 11.41
N ARG A 66 10.14 13.61 11.60
CA ARG A 66 8.76 13.60 12.05
C ARG A 66 7.84 12.91 11.03
N ALA A 67 7.97 13.26 9.74
CA ALA A 67 7.18 12.66 8.67
C ALA A 67 7.41 11.15 8.57
N ILE A 68 8.67 10.70 8.62
CA ILE A 68 9.03 9.27 8.62
C ILE A 68 8.36 8.56 9.79
N ARG A 69 8.52 9.05 11.03
CA ARG A 69 7.94 8.42 12.22
C ARG A 69 6.42 8.31 12.13
N THR A 70 5.75 9.37 11.69
CA THR A 70 4.30 9.35 11.53
C THR A 70 3.84 8.41 10.43
N THR A 71 4.59 8.32 9.33
CA THR A 71 4.27 7.45 8.20
C THR A 71 4.45 6.00 8.59
N VAL A 72 5.59 5.63 9.19
CA VAL A 72 5.87 4.26 9.66
C VAL A 72 4.83 3.82 10.68
N LEU A 73 4.48 4.66 11.66
CA LEU A 73 3.46 4.33 12.66
C LEU A 73 2.10 4.04 11.99
N ARG A 74 1.68 4.90 11.06
CA ARG A 74 0.43 4.73 10.32
C ARG A 74 0.46 3.48 9.44
N LEU A 75 1.59 3.19 8.79
CA LEU A 75 1.77 1.96 8.02
C LEU A 75 1.61 0.75 8.93
N VAL A 76 2.33 0.66 10.04
CA VAL A 76 2.20 -0.47 10.97
C VAL A 76 0.75 -0.62 11.44
N LEU A 77 0.13 0.47 11.89
CA LEU A 77 -1.23 0.43 12.43
C LEU A 77 -2.28 0.05 11.38
N PHE A 78 -2.29 0.74 10.23
CA PHE A 78 -3.32 0.53 9.21
C PHE A 78 -3.03 -0.67 8.31
N PHE A 79 -1.78 -0.88 7.89
CA PHE A 79 -1.42 -2.00 7.01
C PHE A 79 -1.55 -3.32 7.76
N VAL A 80 -0.82 -3.49 8.87
CA VAL A 80 -0.86 -4.75 9.64
C VAL A 80 -2.26 -4.97 10.20
N GLY A 81 -2.89 -3.93 10.74
CA GLY A 81 -4.26 -4.02 11.24
C GLY A 81 -5.26 -4.48 10.17
N THR A 82 -5.15 -3.95 8.95
CA THR A 82 -5.98 -4.41 7.83
C THR A 82 -5.69 -5.85 7.45
N ILE A 83 -4.42 -6.26 7.34
CA ILE A 83 -4.06 -7.65 7.01
C ILE A 83 -4.63 -8.63 8.05
N VAL A 84 -4.54 -8.29 9.34
CA VAL A 84 -5.15 -9.07 10.42
C VAL A 84 -6.66 -9.17 10.23
N VAL A 85 -7.34 -8.05 9.96
CA VAL A 85 -8.80 -8.05 9.73
C VAL A 85 -9.18 -8.88 8.50
N LEU A 86 -8.44 -8.75 7.40
CA LEU A 86 -8.68 -9.51 6.16
C LEU A 86 -8.45 -11.01 6.37
N ALA A 87 -7.35 -11.39 7.03
CA ALA A 87 -7.07 -12.79 7.37
C ALA A 87 -8.13 -13.40 8.30
N GLY A 88 -8.71 -12.60 9.20
CA GLY A 88 -9.83 -13.05 10.02
C GLY A 88 -11.15 -13.17 9.27
N LEU A 89 -11.33 -12.47 8.15
CA LEU A 89 -12.59 -12.39 7.41
C LEU A 89 -12.66 -13.29 6.18
N ILE A 90 -11.53 -13.50 5.50
CA ILE A 90 -11.45 -14.26 4.26
C ILE A 90 -10.84 -15.64 4.55
N PRO A 91 -11.57 -16.73 4.28
CA PRO A 91 -11.03 -18.09 4.31
C PRO A 91 -9.79 -18.24 3.42
N VAL A 92 -8.83 -19.06 3.86
CA VAL A 92 -7.52 -19.22 3.18
C VAL A 92 -7.69 -19.78 1.76
N GLU A 93 -8.72 -20.60 1.55
CA GLU A 93 -9.05 -21.25 0.28
C GLU A 93 -9.52 -20.23 -0.78
N GLU A 94 -10.06 -19.11 -0.33
CA GLU A 94 -10.54 -18.01 -1.17
C GLU A 94 -9.54 -16.85 -1.22
N ALA A 95 -8.46 -16.91 -0.45
CA ALA A 95 -7.38 -15.93 -0.43
C ALA A 95 -6.49 -16.10 -1.69
N GLY A 96 -7.04 -15.72 -2.84
CA GLY A 96 -6.36 -15.82 -4.15
C GLY A 96 -7.21 -15.44 -5.35
N VAL A 97 -8.46 -15.00 -5.13
CA VAL A 97 -9.34 -14.55 -6.22
C VAL A 97 -8.76 -13.32 -6.93
N ILE A 98 -9.04 -13.19 -8.22
CA ILE A 98 -8.59 -12.09 -9.10
C ILE A 98 -9.05 -10.70 -8.61
N LYS A 99 -10.04 -10.63 -7.71
CA LYS A 99 -10.54 -9.37 -7.13
C LYS A 99 -9.73 -8.95 -5.91
N SER A 100 -9.62 -7.64 -5.71
CA SER A 100 -9.03 -7.07 -4.49
C SER A 100 -9.71 -7.62 -3.22
N PRO A 101 -8.95 -8.10 -2.22
CA PRO A 101 -9.52 -8.67 -0.99
C PRO A 101 -10.36 -7.66 -0.21
N PHE A 102 -10.06 -6.37 -0.32
CA PHE A 102 -10.88 -5.30 0.23
C PHE A 102 -12.29 -5.29 -0.38
N VAL A 103 -12.37 -5.39 -1.70
CA VAL A 103 -13.64 -5.41 -2.45
C VAL A 103 -14.43 -6.66 -2.11
N VAL A 104 -13.77 -7.82 -2.02
CA VAL A 104 -14.38 -9.09 -1.62
C VAL A 104 -15.05 -8.98 -0.24
N VAL A 105 -14.40 -8.35 0.74
CA VAL A 105 -15.00 -8.16 2.06
C VAL A 105 -16.24 -7.27 1.99
N PHE A 106 -16.18 -6.13 1.28
CA PHE A 106 -17.34 -5.25 1.18
C PHE A 106 -18.51 -5.87 0.38
N ASP A 107 -18.23 -6.67 -0.63
CA ASP A 107 -19.23 -7.47 -1.35
C ASP A 107 -19.97 -8.45 -0.41
N ARG A 108 -19.26 -9.01 0.58
CA ARG A 108 -19.81 -9.97 1.56
C ARG A 108 -20.60 -9.33 2.71
N ILE A 109 -20.27 -8.10 3.10
CA ILE A 109 -20.98 -7.38 4.17
C ILE A 109 -22.41 -6.99 3.71
N GLY A 110 -22.70 -7.05 2.41
CA GLY A 110 -24.06 -6.88 1.89
C GLY A 110 -24.56 -5.43 1.88
N ILE A 111 -23.69 -4.46 2.17
CA ILE A 111 -23.98 -3.04 2.03
C ILE A 111 -23.96 -2.69 0.53
N PRO A 112 -25.08 -2.22 -0.05
CA PRO A 112 -25.11 -1.82 -1.46
C PRO A 112 -24.06 -0.76 -1.77
N TYR A 113 -23.41 -0.85 -2.93
CA TYR A 113 -22.38 0.08 -3.43
C TYR A 113 -21.09 0.20 -2.61
N ALA A 114 -20.95 -0.50 -1.48
CA ALA A 114 -19.74 -0.42 -0.65
C ALA A 114 -18.48 -0.91 -1.39
N ALA A 115 -18.61 -1.97 -2.19
CA ALA A 115 -17.51 -2.52 -2.97
C ALA A 115 -17.07 -1.57 -4.11
N ASP A 116 -18.02 -0.93 -4.78
CA ASP A 116 -17.75 0.08 -5.83
C ASP A 116 -17.06 1.32 -5.25
N PHE A 117 -17.52 1.78 -4.09
CA PHE A 117 -16.89 2.88 -3.38
C PHE A 117 -15.45 2.52 -2.97
N MET A 118 -15.22 1.30 -2.48
CA MET A 118 -13.87 0.85 -2.16
C MET A 118 -12.96 0.79 -3.40
N ASN A 119 -13.49 0.32 -4.55
CA ASN A 119 -12.76 0.38 -5.82
C ASN A 119 -12.37 1.82 -6.19
N PHE A 120 -13.30 2.77 -6.06
CA PHE A 120 -13.02 4.19 -6.32
C PHE A 120 -11.89 4.74 -5.42
N VAL A 121 -11.91 4.40 -4.13
CA VAL A 121 -10.85 4.79 -3.19
C VAL A 121 -9.50 4.17 -3.57
N ILE A 122 -9.47 2.88 -3.93
CA ILE A 122 -8.25 2.18 -4.35
C ILE A 122 -7.66 2.82 -5.60
N LEU A 123 -8.48 3.06 -6.64
CA LEU A 123 -8.03 3.65 -7.89
C LEU A 123 -7.48 5.06 -7.68
N THR A 124 -8.14 5.87 -6.84
CA THR A 124 -7.67 7.21 -6.49
C THR A 124 -6.33 7.17 -5.75
N ALA A 125 -6.16 6.24 -4.81
CA ALA A 125 -4.90 6.05 -4.09
C ALA A 125 -3.77 5.62 -5.03
N ILE A 126 -4.03 4.67 -5.94
CA ILE A 126 -3.06 4.23 -6.95
C ILE A 126 -2.65 5.40 -7.86
N LEU A 127 -3.61 6.21 -8.32
CA LEU A 127 -3.32 7.36 -9.16
C LEU A 127 -2.44 8.40 -8.44
N SER A 128 -2.71 8.66 -7.16
CA SER A 128 -1.88 9.54 -6.32
C SER A 128 -0.45 9.01 -6.15
N ALA A 129 -0.29 7.71 -5.93
CA ALA A 129 1.01 7.05 -5.82
C ALA A 129 1.77 7.11 -7.17
N ALA A 130 1.08 6.85 -8.29
CA ALA A 130 1.65 6.93 -9.63
C ALA A 130 2.17 8.34 -9.96
N ASN A 131 1.42 9.38 -9.60
CA ASN A 131 1.86 10.77 -9.80
C ASN A 131 3.15 11.07 -9.01
N SER A 132 3.22 10.60 -7.77
CA SER A 132 4.40 10.77 -6.91
C SER A 132 5.62 10.02 -7.47
N GLY A 133 5.43 8.79 -7.95
CA GLY A 133 6.49 7.99 -8.58
C GLY A 133 7.00 8.61 -9.89
N LEU A 134 6.11 9.18 -10.70
CA LEU A 134 6.49 9.87 -11.93
C LEU A 134 7.31 11.14 -11.64
N TYR A 135 6.92 11.91 -10.62
CA TYR A 135 7.67 13.06 -10.13
C TYR A 135 9.07 12.65 -9.65
N ALA A 136 9.17 11.62 -8.82
CA ALA A 136 10.44 11.06 -8.33
C ALA A 136 11.39 10.68 -9.47
N SER A 137 10.87 9.90 -10.41
CA SER A 137 11.62 9.40 -11.57
C SER A 137 12.11 10.56 -12.43
N SER A 138 11.26 11.56 -12.65
CA SER A 138 11.62 12.75 -13.43
C SER A 138 12.71 13.58 -12.76
N ARG A 139 12.66 13.76 -11.43
CA ARG A 139 13.70 14.46 -10.66
C ARG A 139 15.03 13.71 -10.67
N MET A 140 14.98 12.38 -10.53
CA MET A 140 16.18 11.54 -10.60
C MET A 140 16.84 11.59 -11.97
N LEU A 141 16.06 11.46 -13.06
CA LEU A 141 16.57 11.59 -14.43
C LEU A 141 17.19 12.97 -14.67
N TRP A 142 16.56 14.03 -14.18
CA TRP A 142 17.09 15.39 -14.29
C TRP A 142 18.42 15.56 -13.52
N SER A 143 18.49 15.10 -12.27
CA SER A 143 19.72 15.16 -11.44
C SER A 143 20.89 14.44 -12.08
N LEU A 144 20.66 13.21 -12.58
CA LEU A 144 21.67 12.41 -13.26
C LEU A 144 22.15 13.08 -14.57
N SER A 145 21.26 13.73 -15.31
CA SER A 145 21.65 14.49 -16.51
C SER A 145 22.46 15.76 -16.21
N GLU A 146 22.17 16.47 -15.12
CA GLU A 146 22.99 17.60 -14.65
C GLU A 146 24.40 17.14 -14.21
N GLU A 147 24.49 15.98 -13.56
CA GLU A 147 25.75 15.32 -13.20
C GLU A 147 26.50 14.73 -14.42
N ARG A 148 25.97 14.89 -15.63
CA ARG A 148 26.52 14.38 -16.90
C ARG A 148 26.63 12.85 -17.00
N THR A 149 25.88 12.12 -16.18
CA THR A 149 25.79 10.65 -16.26
C THR A 149 24.71 10.20 -17.26
N LEU A 150 23.78 11.09 -17.62
CA LEU A 150 22.75 10.89 -18.65
C LEU A 150 22.74 11.99 -19.72
N PRO A 151 22.07 11.79 -20.88
CA PRO A 151 22.02 12.79 -21.95
C PRO A 151 21.47 14.14 -21.48
N LYS A 152 22.14 15.24 -21.87
CA LYS A 152 21.76 16.62 -21.51
C LYS A 152 20.34 17.02 -21.93
N LYS A 153 19.73 16.30 -22.87
CA LYS A 153 18.34 16.56 -23.32
C LYS A 153 17.32 16.37 -22.18
N LEU A 154 17.59 15.46 -21.23
CA LEU A 154 16.70 15.21 -20.09
C LEU A 154 16.80 16.29 -19.00
N ALA A 155 17.84 17.13 -19.02
CA ALA A 155 17.97 18.28 -18.12
C ALA A 155 17.11 19.49 -18.56
N LYS A 156 16.48 19.42 -19.75
CA LYS A 156 15.74 20.56 -20.32
C LYS A 156 14.44 20.80 -19.56
N LEU A 157 14.32 21.97 -18.94
CA LEU A 157 13.10 22.42 -18.27
C LEU A 157 12.25 23.31 -19.19
N THR A 158 10.96 23.42 -18.87
CA THR A 158 10.05 24.36 -19.53
C THR A 158 10.30 25.80 -19.06
N SER A 159 9.89 26.79 -19.87
CA SER A 159 10.13 28.23 -19.60
C SER A 159 9.35 28.77 -18.39
N LYS A 160 8.31 28.07 -17.93
CA LYS A 160 7.61 28.43 -16.69
C LYS A 160 8.46 28.00 -15.50
N LYS A 161 9.02 28.98 -14.76
CA LYS A 161 9.70 28.78 -13.48
C LYS A 161 8.80 27.97 -12.53
N ALA A 162 9.08 26.68 -12.40
CA ALA A 162 8.67 25.93 -11.21
C ALA A 162 9.67 26.30 -10.11
N PHE A 163 9.16 26.61 -8.92
CA PHE A 163 9.97 26.89 -7.75
C PHE A 163 10.90 25.68 -7.53
N LEU A 164 12.19 25.88 -7.70
CA LEU A 164 13.26 24.95 -7.34
C LEU A 164 13.78 25.32 -5.95
#